data_AF-A0A090X0A2-F1
#
_entry.id   AF-A0A090X0A2-F1
#
_cell.length_a   1.000
_cell.length_b   1.000
_cell.length_c   1.000
_cell.angle_alpha   90.00
_cell.angle_beta   90.00
_cell.angle_gamma   90.00
#
_symmetry.space_group_name_H-M   'P 1'
#
loop_
_entity.id
_entity.type
_entity.pdbx_description
1 polymer ?
#
loop_
_entity_poly.entity_id
_entity_poly.type
_entity_poly.pdbx_seq_one_letter_code
_entity_poly.pdbx_strand_id
1 'polypeptide(L)' 'MANLKSFSKIKDYHKFANLNTPKHPLISLIDYSEVKYPEDIKELKFVQEYYTIGLKRNVPYKFFMVNKNMILMRE' A
#
# COMPACT_ATOMS: atom_id res chain seq x y z
N MET A 1 -12.69 -17.73 -3.98
CA MET A 1 -12.98 -16.60 -3.07
C MET A 1 -11.66 -15.86 -2.84
N ALA A 2 -11.54 -14.59 -3.22
CA ALA A 2 -10.29 -13.86 -3.01
C ALA A 2 -10.11 -13.60 -1.50
N ASN A 3 -9.00 -14.07 -0.93
CA ASN A 3 -8.70 -13.86 0.49
C ASN A 3 -8.35 -12.38 0.72
N LEU A 4 -9.13 -11.69 1.56
CA LEU A 4 -8.84 -10.33 1.99
C LEU A 4 -7.63 -10.34 2.95
N LYS A 5 -6.59 -9.56 2.65
CA LYS A 5 -5.39 -9.49 3.50
C LYS A 5 -5.43 -8.24 4.38
N SER A 6 -5.27 -8.38 5.69
CA SER A 6 -5.21 -7.22 6.60
C SER A 6 -3.78 -6.99 7.09
N PHE A 7 -3.40 -5.71 7.17
CA PHE A 7 -2.11 -5.27 7.70
C PHE A 7 -2.34 -4.33 8.88
N SER A 8 -2.04 -4.80 10.09
CA SER A 8 -2.06 -3.99 11.30
C SER A 8 -0.71 -3.34 11.61
N LYS A 9 0.39 -3.86 11.05
CA LYS A 9 1.75 -3.34 11.25
C LYS A 9 2.36 -2.92 9.91
N ILE A 10 3.06 -1.78 9.93
CA ILE A 10 3.79 -1.24 8.77
C ILE A 10 4.81 -2.26 8.23
N LYS A 11 5.54 -2.94 9.12
CA LYS A 11 6.55 -3.94 8.74
C LYS A 11 5.97 -5.11 7.92
N ASP A 12 4.74 -5.52 8.21
CA ASP A 12 4.09 -6.63 7.51
C ASP A 12 3.72 -6.25 6.06
N TYR A 13 3.29 -5.00 5.87
CA TYR A 13 3.09 -4.45 4.52
C TYR A 13 4.41 -4.32 3.76
N HIS A 14 5.49 -3.83 4.39
CA HIS A 14 6.80 -3.76 3.75
C HIS A 14 7.27 -5.13 3.25
N LYS A 15 7.13 -6.18 4.07
CA LYS A 15 7.46 -7.56 3.68
C LYS A 15 6.60 -8.03 2.50
N PHE A 16 5.31 -7.70 2.50
CA PHE A 16 4.40 -8.05 1.41
C PHE A 16 4.72 -7.31 0.10
N ALA A 17 5.05 -6.03 0.18
CA ALA A 17 5.41 -5.17 -0.95
C ALA A 17 6.86 -5.35 -1.43
N ASN A 18 7.61 -6.28 -0.82
CA ASN A 18 9.03 -6.54 -1.06
C ASN A 18 9.92 -5.30 -0.90
N LEU A 19 9.63 -4.50 0.13
CA LEU A 19 10.38 -3.31 0.49
C LEU A 19 11.38 -3.62 1.61
N ASN A 20 12.42 -2.79 1.70
CA ASN A 20 13.32 -2.79 2.85
C ASN A 20 12.55 -2.55 4.16
N THR A 21 13.08 -3.01 5.29
CA THR A 21 12.44 -2.79 6.59
C THR A 21 12.24 -1.30 6.85
N PRO A 22 11.08 -0.91 7.43
CA PRO A 22 10.81 0.50 7.69
C PRO A 22 11.85 1.07 8.66
N LYS A 23 12.31 2.29 8.39
CA LYS A 23 13.31 2.99 9.22
C LYS A 23 12.76 3.39 10.60
N HIS A 24 11.44 3.52 10.72
CA HIS A 24 10.76 3.88 11.95
C HIS A 24 9.55 2.98 12.20
N PRO A 25 9.25 2.57 13.43
CA PRO A 25 8.18 1.61 13.72
C PRO A 25 6.76 2.15 13.49
N LEU A 26 6.55 3.46 13.61
CA LEU A 26 5.22 4.09 13.56
C LEU A 26 4.92 4.91 12.28
N ILE A 27 5.94 5.22 11.50
CA ILE A 27 5.80 5.97 10.25
C ILE A 27 6.73 5.37 9.21
N SER A 28 6.25 5.28 7.98
CA SER A 28 7.08 4.89 6.86
C SER A 28 6.70 5.69 5.63
N LEU A 29 7.73 6.19 4.96
CA LEU A 29 7.62 6.77 3.63
C LEU A 29 8.23 5.77 2.66
N ILE A 30 7.48 5.43 1.62
CA ILE A 30 7.90 4.46 0.62
C ILE A 30 7.88 5.11 -0.76
N ASP A 31 8.85 4.74 -1.59
CA ASP A 31 8.76 4.99 -3.02
C ASP A 31 7.87 3.89 -3.64
N TYR A 32 6.73 4.30 -4.20
CA TYR A 32 5.79 3.34 -4.77
C TYR A 32 6.36 2.67 -6.03
N SER A 33 7.39 3.23 -6.67
CA SER A 33 8.08 2.62 -7.81
C SER A 33 8.92 1.39 -7.42
N GLU A 34 9.29 1.26 -6.14
CA GLU A 34 10.03 0.12 -5.60
C GLU A 34 9.12 -1.04 -5.17
N VAL A 35 7.80 -0.82 -5.10
CA VAL A 35 6.82 -1.82 -4.66
C VAL A 35 6.72 -2.95 -5.70
N LYS A 36 6.92 -4.18 -5.25
CA LYS A 36 6.76 -5.38 -6.09
C LYS A 36 5.74 -6.31 -5.48
N TYR A 37 4.59 -6.42 -6.15
CA TYR A 37 3.57 -7.41 -5.81
C TYR A 37 3.83 -8.74 -6.55
N PRO A 38 3.40 -9.88 -6.00
CA PRO A 38 3.45 -11.17 -6.71
C PRO A 38 2.76 -11.12 -8.08
N GLU A 39 3.40 -11.69 -9.10
CA GLU A 39 2.99 -11.62 -10.52
C GLU A 39 1.70 -12.40 -10.81
N ASP A 40 1.37 -13.37 -9.96
CA ASP A 40 0.22 -14.28 -10.05
C ASP A 40 -1.08 -13.69 -9.48
N ILE A 41 -1.07 -12.42 -9.08
CA ILE A 41 -2.24 -11.78 -8.47
C ILE A 41 -3.25 -11.35 -9.55
N LYS A 42 -4.29 -12.16 -9.73
CA LYS A 42 -5.49 -11.80 -10.52
C LYS A 42 -6.29 -10.65 -9.91
N GLU A 43 -6.34 -10.58 -8.58
CA GLU A 43 -7.06 -9.55 -7.83
C GLU A 43 -6.37 -9.29 -6.49
N LEU A 44 -5.99 -8.04 -6.23
CA LEU A 44 -5.35 -7.63 -4.98
C LEU A 44 -6.35 -6.87 -4.10
N LYS A 45 -6.76 -7.50 -2.99
CA LYS A 45 -7.61 -6.88 -1.97
C LYS A 45 -6.90 -6.93 -0.62
N PHE A 46 -6.59 -5.76 -0.05
CA PHE A 46 -6.06 -5.66 1.29
C PHE A 46 -6.59 -4.45 2.05
N VAL A 47 -6.57 -4.54 3.37
CA VAL A 47 -6.91 -3.47 4.32
C VAL A 47 -5.65 -3.11 5.09
N GLN A 48 -5.38 -1.82 5.22
CA GLN A 48 -4.37 -1.29 6.14
C GLN A 48 -5.09 -0.65 7.32
N GLU A 49 -4.85 -1.15 8.53
CA GLU A 49 -5.52 -0.71 9.76
C GLU A 49 -4.88 0.54 10.38
N TYR A 50 -4.06 1.23 9.60
CA TYR A 50 -3.38 2.47 9.95
C TYR A 50 -3.66 3.53 8.87
N TYR A 51 -3.43 4.79 9.23
CA TYR A 51 -3.57 5.91 8.28
C TYR A 51 -2.53 5.81 7.17
N THR A 52 -2.98 6.05 5.94
CA THR A 52 -2.12 6.03 4.75
C THR A 52 -2.39 7.25 3.92
N ILE A 53 -1.33 7.91 3.46
CA ILE A 53 -1.42 9.05 2.57
C ILE A 53 -0.78 8.64 1.26
N GLY A 54 -1.56 8.68 0.19
CA GLY A 54 -1.10 8.35 -1.15
C GLY A 54 -0.94 9.61 -1.98
N LEU A 55 0.29 9.89 -2.42
CA LEU A 55 0.55 10.93 -3.42
C LEU A 55 0.62 10.28 -4.81
N LYS A 56 -0.27 10.68 -5.70
CA LYS A 56 -0.31 10.16 -7.07
C LYS A 56 0.31 11.18 -8.01
N ARG A 57 1.44 10.82 -8.61
CA ARG A 57 2.12 11.63 -9.64
C ARG A 57 2.11 10.89 -10.96
N ASN A 58 1.72 11.59 -12.04
CA ASN A 58 1.81 11.07 -13.42
C ASN A 58 1.16 9.70 -13.63
N VAL A 59 0.04 9.42 -12.97
CA VAL A 59 -0.65 8.14 -13.11
C VAL A 59 -1.75 8.26 -14.18
N PRO A 60 -1.61 7.61 -15.36
CA PRO A 60 -2.61 7.69 -16.43
C PRO A 60 -3.89 6.89 -16.13
N TYR A 61 -3.84 5.98 -15.14
CA TYR A 61 -4.96 5.11 -14.75
C TYR A 61 -5.57 5.48 -13.39
N LYS A 62 -6.89 5.35 -13.27
CA LYS A 62 -7.60 5.63 -12.03
C LYS A 62 -7.45 4.47 -11.04
N PHE A 63 -6.55 4.61 -10.07
CA PHE A 63 -6.50 3.68 -8.93
C PHE A 63 -7.66 3.92 -7.97
N PHE A 64 -8.55 2.93 -7.85
CA PHE A 64 -9.56 2.86 -6.80
C PHE A 64 -8.95 2.17 -5.58
N MET A 65 -8.30 2.97 -4.73
CA MET A 65 -7.92 2.53 -3.39
C MET A 65 -9.06 2.96 -2.48
N VAL A 66 -9.79 2.01 -1.91
CA VAL A 66 -10.87 2.29 -0.96
C VAL A 66 -10.35 1.95 0.42
N ASN A 67 -10.01 2.97 1.20
CA ASN A 67 -9.74 2.83 2.63
C ASN A 67 -10.39 4.01 3.35
N LYS A 68 -11.08 3.74 4.46
CA LYS A 68 -11.85 4.73 5.24
C LYS A 68 -10.98 5.88 5.77
N ASN A 69 -9.66 5.63 5.88
CA ASN A 69 -8.66 6.50 6.48
C ASN A 69 -7.54 6.93 5.50
N MET A 70 -7.77 6.85 4.19
CA MET A 70 -6.76 7.26 3.20
C MET A 70 -7.04 8.66 2.65
N ILE A 71 -6.05 9.55 2.81
CA ILE A 71 -6.07 10.87 2.19
C ILE A 71 -5.35 10.76 0.85
N LEU A 72 -6.10 11.02 -0.23
CA LEU A 72 -5.56 11.12 -1.58
C LEU A 72 -5.26 12.59 -1.85
N MET A 73 -3.97 12.93 -1.94
CA MET A 73 -3.56 14.25 -2.41
C MET A 73 -3.37 14.18 -3.93
N ARG A 74 -4.06 15.09 -4.63
CA ARG A 74 -3.82 15.37 -6.05
C ARG A 74 -3.03 16.67 -6.11
N GLU A 75 -1.98 16.68 -6.91
CA GLU A 75 -1.37 17.93 -7.40
C GLU A 75 -2.30 18.55 -8.45
#